data_AF-A0A9R0UNN8-F1
#
_entry.id   AF-A0A9R0UNN8-F1
#
_cell.length_a   1.000
_cell.length_b   1.000
_cell.length_c   1.000
_cell.angle_alpha   90.00
_cell.angle_beta   90.00
_cell.angle_gamma   90.00
#
_symmetry.space_group_name_H-M   'P 1'
#
loop_
_entity.id
_entity.type
_entity.pdbx_description
1 polymer ?
#
loop_
_entity_poly.entity_id
_entity_poly.type
_entity_poly.pdbx_seq_one_letter_code
_entity_poly.pdbx_strand_id
1 'polypeptide(L)'
;MEPIPLLTPYKMGQFDLAHRVVLAPLTRQRSYGNVPQPHAAVYYSQRATAGGLLIAEATGVSDTAQGYTDTPGIWTTEHIEAWKPIVAAVHAKGALFFCQIWHVGRVSTFELQPGGAAPLSSTEKGVGPQISFDGHREEFSPPRRLTVEEIPAIVDDFRKAARNAIDAGFDGVEIHGANGYIIEQFLKDSANDRADEYGGTLENRPPCGHPPLPIH
;
A
#
# COMPACT_ATOMS: atom_id res chain seq x y z
N MET A 1 33.71 22.17 -8.23
CA MET A 1 33.34 20.83 -7.73
C MET A 1 32.07 20.46 -8.46
N GLU A 2 32.01 19.30 -9.13
CA GLU A 2 30.79 18.90 -9.82
C GLU A 2 29.67 18.64 -8.81
N PRO A 3 28.41 19.01 -9.13
CA PRO A 3 27.28 18.79 -8.24
C PRO A 3 27.06 17.28 -8.02
N ILE A 4 26.82 16.87 -6.77
CA ILE A 4 26.52 15.48 -6.42
C ILE A 4 25.17 15.11 -7.07
N PRO A 5 25.09 14.12 -7.97
CA PRO A 5 23.86 13.81 -8.74
C PRO A 5 22.63 13.50 -7.86
N LEU A 6 22.85 12.99 -6.64
CA LEU A 6 21.80 12.70 -5.67
C LEU A 6 21.13 13.97 -5.10
N LEU A 7 21.87 15.08 -5.05
CA LEU A 7 21.44 16.36 -4.47
C LEU A 7 20.99 17.38 -5.53
N THR A 8 20.88 16.95 -6.79
CA THR A 8 20.35 17.80 -7.86
C THR A 8 18.82 17.70 -7.96
N PRO A 9 18.12 18.77 -8.38
CA PRO A 9 16.69 18.74 -8.63
C PRO A 9 16.24 17.69 -9.64
N TYR A 10 14.95 17.35 -9.59
CA TYR A 10 14.31 16.43 -10.52
C TYR A 10 12.83 16.77 -10.73
N LYS A 11 12.38 16.76 -11.98
CA LYS A 11 10.97 16.95 -12.31
C LYS A 11 10.27 15.59 -12.42
N MET A 12 9.44 15.26 -11.45
CA MET A 12 8.65 14.02 -11.38
C MET A 12 7.22 14.30 -11.84
N GLY A 13 6.99 14.23 -13.16
CA GLY A 13 5.69 14.56 -13.74
C GLY A 13 5.32 16.03 -13.49
N GLN A 14 4.32 16.25 -12.64
CA GLN A 14 3.88 17.60 -12.24
C GLN A 14 4.61 18.15 -11.00
N PHE A 15 5.45 17.35 -10.34
CA PHE A 15 6.11 17.71 -9.09
C PHE A 15 7.58 18.07 -9.32
N ASP A 16 8.02 19.16 -8.70
CA ASP A 16 9.42 19.59 -8.70
C ASP A 16 10.10 19.17 -7.38
N LEU A 17 11.08 18.28 -7.47
CA LEU A 17 11.89 17.85 -6.33
C LEU A 17 13.19 18.64 -6.28
N ALA A 18 13.63 19.02 -5.07
CA ALA A 18 14.91 19.69 -4.84
C ALA A 18 16.09 18.71 -4.83
N HIS A 19 15.84 17.42 -4.54
CA HIS A 19 16.84 16.35 -4.50
C HIS A 19 16.21 14.99 -4.78
N ARG A 20 17.05 13.95 -4.93
CA ARG A 20 16.63 12.58 -5.28
C ARG A 20 16.68 11.60 -4.11
N VAL A 21 16.88 12.10 -2.89
CA VAL A 21 16.71 11.32 -1.66
C VAL A 21 15.23 11.26 -1.30
N VAL A 22 14.70 10.05 -1.09
CA VAL A 22 13.28 9.78 -0.81
C VAL A 22 13.18 8.97 0.48
N LEU A 23 12.19 9.28 1.32
CA LEU A 23 11.81 8.37 2.41
C LEU A 23 10.98 7.24 1.81
N ALA A 24 11.55 6.03 1.80
CA ALA A 24 10.85 4.82 1.40
C ALA A 24 9.65 4.52 2.35
N PRO A 25 8.62 3.80 1.87
CA PRO A 25 7.52 3.33 2.70
C PRO A 25 8.03 2.35 3.76
N LEU A 26 7.69 2.58 5.03
CA LEU A 26 8.18 1.80 6.17
C LEU A 26 7.04 1.52 7.15
N THR A 27 6.46 0.33 7.14
CA THR A 27 5.44 -0.10 8.11
C THR A 27 5.97 -0.01 9.55
N ARG A 28 5.28 0.72 10.44
CA ARG A 28 5.76 0.96 11.82
C ARG A 28 4.87 0.39 12.92
N GLN A 29 3.65 -0.03 12.60
CA GLN A 29 2.67 -0.60 13.53
C GLN A 29 2.40 0.30 14.75
N ARG A 30 1.97 1.54 14.50
CA ARG A 30 1.69 2.55 15.54
C ARG A 30 0.38 3.29 15.31
N SER A 31 -0.55 2.68 14.59
CA SER A 31 -1.85 3.20 14.19
C SER A 31 -2.96 2.34 14.80
N TYR A 32 -3.23 2.56 16.09
CA TYR A 32 -4.18 1.75 16.86
C TYR A 32 -5.58 1.79 16.25
N GLY A 33 -6.21 0.61 16.12
CA GLY A 33 -7.52 0.49 15.48
C GLY A 33 -7.52 0.96 14.01
N ASN A 34 -6.36 0.86 13.35
CA ASN A 34 -6.12 1.35 11.99
C ASN A 34 -6.18 2.87 11.82
N VAL A 35 -6.28 3.63 12.90
CA VAL A 35 -6.31 5.09 12.86
C VAL A 35 -4.89 5.66 13.01
N PRO A 36 -4.40 6.46 12.05
CA PRO A 36 -3.15 7.19 12.19
C PRO A 36 -3.13 8.04 13.46
N GLN A 37 -2.00 8.04 14.16
CA GLN A 37 -1.88 8.70 15.46
C GLN A 37 -1.11 10.02 15.36
N PRO A 38 -1.32 10.98 16.30
CA PRO A 38 -0.65 12.29 16.26
C PRO A 38 0.87 12.24 16.22
N HIS A 39 1.50 11.20 16.78
CA HIS A 39 2.97 11.03 16.75
C HIS A 39 3.51 10.85 15.31
N ALA A 40 2.69 10.38 14.37
CA ALA A 40 3.08 10.23 12.97
C ALA A 40 3.39 11.60 12.33
N ALA A 41 2.69 12.66 12.72
CA ALA A 41 2.99 14.03 12.28
C ALA A 41 4.42 14.44 12.68
N VAL A 42 4.84 14.10 13.90
CA VAL A 42 6.21 14.33 14.38
C VAL A 42 7.19 13.45 13.59
N TYR A 43 6.89 12.17 13.39
CA TYR A 43 7.75 11.23 12.68
C TYR A 43 8.06 11.66 11.24
N TYR A 44 7.03 12.02 10.46
CA TYR A 44 7.20 12.42 9.06
C TYR A 44 7.77 13.85 8.95
N SER A 45 7.33 14.80 9.79
CA SER A 45 7.88 16.17 9.75
C SER A 45 9.37 16.26 10.11
N GLN A 46 9.88 15.35 10.95
CA GLN A 46 11.32 15.22 11.22
C GLN A 46 12.13 14.76 10.00
N ARG A 47 11.49 14.09 9.04
CA ARG A 47 12.12 13.56 7.81
C ARG A 47 11.85 14.43 6.59
N ALA A 48 10.94 15.38 6.71
CA ALA A 48 10.54 16.28 5.65
C ALA A 48 11.58 17.39 5.44
N THR A 49 12.00 17.54 4.19
CA THR A 49 12.89 18.59 3.68
C THR A 49 12.20 19.33 2.54
N ALA A 50 12.47 20.62 2.38
CA ALA A 50 11.88 21.40 1.30
C ALA A 50 12.22 20.79 -0.07
N GLY A 51 11.18 20.47 -0.87
CA GLY A 51 11.30 19.79 -2.15
C GLY A 51 11.70 18.32 -2.06
N GLY A 52 11.65 17.69 -0.88
CA GLY A 52 11.85 16.25 -0.70
C GLY A 52 10.55 15.47 -0.90
N LEU A 53 10.66 14.20 -1.31
CA LEU A 53 9.53 13.28 -1.40
C LEU A 53 9.55 12.29 -0.23
N LEU A 54 8.41 12.14 0.41
CA LEU A 54 8.17 11.11 1.41
C LEU A 54 7.08 10.16 0.90
N ILE A 55 7.22 8.88 1.20
CA ILE A 55 6.18 7.88 0.98
C ILE A 55 5.77 7.36 2.36
N ALA A 56 4.48 7.43 2.65
CA ALA A 56 3.92 6.97 3.91
C ALA A 56 4.09 5.45 4.07
N GLU A 57 3.99 4.99 5.31
CA GLU A 57 3.84 3.57 5.60
C GLU A 57 2.63 2.96 4.89
N ALA A 58 2.68 1.65 4.66
CA ALA A 58 1.66 0.95 3.91
C ALA A 58 0.28 1.09 4.60
N THR A 59 -0.69 1.59 3.84
CA THR A 59 -1.99 2.03 4.35
C THR A 59 -3.10 1.21 3.69
N GLY A 60 -3.93 0.55 4.52
CA GLY A 60 -5.01 -0.33 4.08
C GLY A 60 -6.03 0.39 3.20
N VAL A 61 -6.43 -0.24 2.08
CA VAL A 61 -7.50 0.25 1.20
C VAL A 61 -8.91 -0.13 1.66
N SER A 62 -9.01 -1.12 2.56
CA SER A 62 -10.25 -1.68 3.11
C SER A 62 -9.98 -2.34 4.46
N ASP A 63 -11.02 -2.82 5.13
CA ASP A 63 -10.94 -3.65 6.33
C ASP A 63 -10.37 -5.07 6.06
N THR A 64 -10.54 -5.59 4.84
CA THR A 64 -9.94 -6.85 4.38
C THR A 64 -8.45 -6.75 4.01
N ALA A 65 -7.93 -5.53 3.84
CA ALA A 65 -6.55 -5.26 3.42
C ALA A 65 -5.49 -5.49 4.52
N GLN A 66 -5.91 -5.87 5.73
CA GLN A 66 -5.08 -5.93 6.93
C GLN A 66 -4.24 -7.21 7.03
N GLY A 67 -2.96 -7.08 7.38
CA GLY A 67 -2.04 -8.22 7.61
C GLY A 67 -1.15 -8.08 8.83
N TYR A 68 -1.12 -6.89 9.44
CA TYR A 68 -0.34 -6.60 10.62
C TYR A 68 -1.16 -5.72 11.55
N THR A 69 -1.00 -5.92 12.85
CA THR A 69 -1.65 -5.07 13.86
C THR A 69 -1.14 -3.64 13.76
N ASP A 70 -2.01 -2.69 14.13
CA ASP A 70 -1.69 -1.27 14.25
C ASP A 70 -1.14 -0.61 12.97
N THR A 71 -1.51 -1.11 11.79
CA THR A 71 -1.22 -0.44 10.50
C THR A 71 -2.36 0.51 10.11
N PRO A 72 -2.05 1.68 9.53
CA PRO A 72 -3.09 2.67 9.24
C PRO A 72 -4.00 2.25 8.09
N GLY A 73 -5.20 2.83 8.05
CA GLY A 73 -6.14 2.75 6.94
C GLY A 73 -6.37 4.08 6.23
N ILE A 74 -7.09 4.02 5.11
CA ILE A 74 -7.62 5.20 4.40
C ILE A 74 -9.00 4.94 3.76
N TRP A 75 -9.80 4.01 4.30
CA TRP A 75 -11.13 3.68 3.77
C TRP A 75 -12.31 4.33 4.50
N THR A 76 -12.09 4.90 5.69
CA THR A 76 -13.14 5.56 6.49
C THR A 76 -12.90 7.07 6.57
N THR A 77 -13.96 7.82 6.86
CA THR A 77 -13.84 9.26 7.14
C THR A 77 -12.91 9.53 8.33
N GLU A 78 -12.97 8.69 9.37
CA GLU A 78 -12.09 8.82 10.54
C GLU A 78 -10.60 8.73 10.15
N HIS A 79 -10.26 7.79 9.26
CA HIS A 79 -8.90 7.67 8.75
C HIS A 79 -8.47 8.92 7.98
N ILE A 80 -9.34 9.45 7.11
CA ILE A 80 -9.07 10.66 6.33
C ILE A 80 -8.79 11.84 7.26
N GLU A 81 -9.66 12.08 8.24
CA GLU A 81 -9.49 13.19 9.19
C GLU A 81 -8.23 13.03 10.05
N ALA A 82 -7.86 11.79 10.41
CA ALA A 82 -6.63 11.51 11.15
C ALA A 82 -5.36 11.76 10.32
N TRP A 83 -5.40 11.53 9.00
CA TRP A 83 -4.27 11.79 8.10
C TRP A 83 -4.04 13.28 7.82
N LYS A 84 -5.10 14.09 7.72
CA LYS A 84 -5.01 15.53 7.43
C LYS A 84 -3.95 16.30 8.24
N PRO A 85 -3.92 16.23 9.59
CA PRO A 85 -2.90 16.95 10.37
C PRO A 85 -1.47 16.42 10.13
N ILE A 86 -1.31 15.13 9.80
CA ILE A 86 -0.01 14.52 9.50
C ILE A 86 0.51 15.06 8.16
N VAL A 87 -0.34 15.06 7.14
CA VAL A 87 -0.02 15.62 5.82
C VAL A 87 0.33 17.10 5.93
N ALA A 88 -0.49 17.88 6.65
CA ALA A 88 -0.25 19.30 6.87
C ALA A 88 1.11 19.57 7.54
N ALA A 89 1.54 18.72 8.47
CA ALA A 89 2.84 18.83 9.12
C ALA A 89 4.02 18.57 8.17
N VAL A 90 3.85 17.70 7.17
CA VAL A 90 4.84 17.45 6.11
C VAL A 90 4.88 18.62 5.12
N HIS A 91 3.72 19.10 4.68
CA HIS A 91 3.61 20.26 3.79
C HIS A 91 4.16 21.54 4.41
N ALA A 92 4.02 21.73 5.73
CA ALA A 92 4.63 22.85 6.45
C ALA A 92 6.16 22.87 6.37
N LYS A 93 6.81 21.75 6.01
CA LYS A 93 8.25 21.65 5.75
C LYS A 93 8.60 21.84 4.26
N GLY A 94 7.61 22.05 3.40
CA GLY A 94 7.76 22.18 1.95
C GLY A 94 8.06 20.86 1.24
N ALA A 95 7.80 19.72 1.88
CA ALA A 95 7.98 18.40 1.29
C ALA A 95 6.70 17.90 0.62
N LEU A 96 6.85 16.99 -0.32
CA LEU A 96 5.76 16.23 -0.91
C LEU A 96 5.55 14.93 -0.15
N PHE A 97 4.31 14.46 -0.12
CA PHE A 97 3.94 13.26 0.62
C PHE A 97 2.97 12.40 -0.17
N PHE A 98 3.37 11.15 -0.43
CA PHE A 98 2.55 10.16 -1.10
C PHE A 98 2.05 9.12 -0.10
N CYS A 99 0.80 8.68 -0.26
CA CYS A 99 0.25 7.58 0.53
C CYS A 99 0.49 6.25 -0.19
N GLN A 100 1.24 5.33 0.42
CA GLN A 100 1.34 3.98 -0.12
C GLN A 100 0.08 3.20 0.23
N ILE A 101 -0.73 2.86 -0.77
CA ILE A 101 -1.96 2.08 -0.58
C ILE A 101 -1.72 0.61 -0.90
N TRP A 102 -2.20 -0.27 -0.03
CA TRP A 102 -1.94 -1.70 -0.13
C TRP A 102 -3.15 -2.58 0.19
N HIS A 103 -3.02 -3.85 -0.16
CA HIS A 103 -3.85 -4.93 0.35
C HIS A 103 -2.98 -6.18 0.48
N VAL A 104 -2.83 -6.71 1.69
CA VAL A 104 -1.83 -7.76 1.96
C VAL A 104 -2.17 -9.11 1.32
N GLY A 105 -3.45 -9.36 1.06
CA GLY A 105 -3.92 -10.63 0.53
C GLY A 105 -3.62 -11.79 1.49
N ARG A 106 -3.03 -12.89 0.99
CA ARG A 106 -2.73 -14.08 1.82
C ARG A 106 -1.65 -13.92 2.90
N VAL A 107 -1.00 -12.75 3.01
CA VAL A 107 -0.07 -12.43 4.11
C VAL A 107 -0.88 -11.82 5.26
N SER A 108 -1.77 -12.62 5.84
CA SER A 108 -2.71 -12.21 6.89
C SER A 108 -3.19 -13.43 7.70
N THR A 109 -3.95 -13.18 8.75
CA THR A 109 -4.53 -14.21 9.63
C THR A 109 -6.03 -14.02 9.78
N PHE A 110 -6.74 -15.06 10.22
CA PHE A 110 -8.18 -14.97 10.49
C PHE A 110 -8.52 -13.88 11.50
N GLU A 111 -7.69 -13.68 12.53
CA GLU A 111 -7.94 -12.68 13.59
C GLU A 111 -7.93 -11.25 13.07
N LEU A 112 -7.20 -10.99 11.99
CA LEU A 112 -7.09 -9.66 11.36
C LEU A 112 -8.18 -9.41 10.31
N GLN A 113 -8.97 -10.42 9.97
CA GLN A 113 -10.00 -10.32 8.95
C GLN A 113 -11.38 -10.05 9.55
N PRO A 114 -12.24 -9.27 8.85
CA PRO A 114 -13.61 -9.03 9.29
C PRO A 114 -14.37 -10.34 9.55
N GLY A 115 -14.87 -10.49 10.77
CA GLY A 115 -15.65 -11.67 11.17
C GLY A 115 -14.85 -12.98 11.21
N GLY A 116 -13.51 -12.93 11.23
CA GLY A 116 -12.70 -14.16 11.22
C GLY A 116 -12.63 -14.84 9.85
N ALA A 117 -12.95 -14.12 8.77
CA ALA A 117 -12.95 -14.67 7.42
C ALA A 117 -11.55 -15.05 6.93
N ALA A 118 -11.48 -15.92 5.92
CA ALA A 118 -10.22 -16.27 5.28
C ALA A 118 -9.64 -15.07 4.50
N PRO A 119 -8.33 -14.79 4.62
CA PRO A 119 -7.67 -13.77 3.81
C PRO A 119 -7.85 -14.02 2.31
N LEU A 120 -7.95 -12.94 1.53
CA LEU A 120 -8.20 -13.02 0.09
C LEU A 120 -6.91 -13.18 -0.70
N SER A 121 -6.93 -13.91 -1.81
CA SER A 121 -5.77 -14.04 -2.69
C SER A 121 -6.14 -14.44 -4.13
N SER A 122 -5.15 -14.49 -5.00
CA SER A 122 -5.26 -15.09 -6.33
C SER A 122 -5.35 -16.61 -6.28
N THR A 123 -4.99 -17.24 -5.15
CA THR A 123 -4.84 -18.69 -4.96
C THR A 123 -5.37 -19.15 -3.59
N GLU A 124 -5.52 -20.46 -3.40
CA GLU A 124 -5.80 -21.09 -2.10
C GLU A 124 -4.52 -21.57 -1.39
N LYS A 125 -3.36 -21.45 -2.06
CA LYS A 125 -2.07 -21.84 -1.49
C LYS A 125 -1.68 -20.88 -0.37
N GLY A 126 -1.54 -21.42 0.85
CA GLY A 126 -1.02 -20.69 2.01
C GLY A 126 0.42 -20.18 1.83
N VAL A 127 0.80 -19.23 2.67
CA VAL A 127 2.18 -18.76 2.79
C VAL A 127 2.84 -19.53 3.93
N GLY A 128 4.08 -19.99 3.72
CA GLY A 128 4.87 -20.59 4.79
C GLY A 128 5.14 -19.58 5.92
N PRO A 129 5.46 -20.06 7.13
CA PRO A 129 5.74 -19.18 8.26
C PRO A 129 6.94 -18.27 7.95
N GLN A 130 6.89 -17.04 8.44
CA GLN A 130 7.99 -16.08 8.36
C GLN A 130 8.56 -15.80 9.75
N ILE A 131 9.83 -15.40 9.79
CA ILE A 131 10.46 -14.93 11.02
C ILE A 131 10.45 -13.40 10.97
N SER A 132 9.74 -12.78 11.89
CA SER A 132 9.73 -11.34 12.08
C SER A 132 11.09 -10.85 12.57
N PHE A 133 11.31 -9.53 12.51
CA PHE A 133 12.59 -8.93 12.89
C PHE A 133 12.98 -9.17 14.36
N ASP A 134 12.01 -9.33 15.25
CA ASP A 134 12.20 -9.65 16.67
C ASP A 134 12.32 -11.15 16.97
N GLY A 135 12.33 -11.99 15.92
CA GLY A 135 12.53 -13.43 16.02
C GLY A 135 11.25 -14.22 16.30
N HIS A 136 10.08 -13.57 16.32
CA HIS A 136 8.81 -14.27 16.39
C HIS A 136 8.50 -14.96 15.06
N ARG A 137 7.85 -16.12 15.16
CA ARG A 137 7.39 -16.86 13.99
C ARG A 137 5.97 -16.42 13.68
N GLU A 138 5.80 -15.73 12.57
CA GLU A 138 4.51 -15.34 12.03
C GLU A 138 3.96 -16.51 11.20
N GLU A 139 2.75 -16.97 11.56
CA GLU A 139 2.02 -17.99 10.81
C GLU A 139 0.82 -17.33 10.11
N PHE A 140 0.62 -17.68 8.84
CA PHE A 140 -0.45 -17.11 8.03
C PHE A 140 -1.59 -18.11 7.87
N SER A 141 -2.82 -17.58 7.85
CA SER A 141 -4.00 -18.39 7.66
C SER A 141 -4.14 -18.83 6.19
N PRO A 142 -4.69 -20.02 5.91
CA PRO A 142 -5.03 -20.43 4.55
C PRO A 142 -5.94 -19.38 3.87
N PRO A 143 -5.56 -18.88 2.67
CA PRO A 143 -6.36 -17.89 1.99
C PRO A 143 -7.51 -18.52 1.22
N ARG A 144 -8.49 -17.68 0.89
CA ARG A 144 -9.53 -17.98 -0.10
C ARG A 144 -9.19 -17.30 -1.41
N ARG A 145 -9.33 -18.07 -2.51
CA ARG A 145 -9.25 -17.51 -3.86
C ARG A 145 -10.43 -16.57 -4.11
N LEU A 146 -10.13 -15.37 -4.61
CA LEU A 146 -11.13 -14.43 -5.13
C LEU A 146 -11.85 -15.04 -6.34
N THR A 147 -13.17 -14.93 -6.42
CA THR A 147 -13.87 -15.20 -7.68
C THR A 147 -13.63 -14.06 -8.67
N VAL A 148 -13.90 -14.30 -9.95
CA VAL A 148 -13.74 -13.27 -11.00
C VAL A 148 -14.62 -12.05 -10.70
N GLU A 149 -15.81 -12.29 -10.16
CA GLU A 149 -16.81 -11.26 -9.84
C GLU A 149 -16.42 -10.41 -8.62
N GLU A 150 -15.54 -10.90 -7.75
CA GLU A 150 -15.05 -10.17 -6.58
C GLU A 150 -13.88 -9.23 -6.90
N ILE A 151 -13.11 -9.50 -7.97
CA ILE A 151 -11.92 -8.71 -8.32
C ILE A 151 -12.25 -7.23 -8.62
N PRO A 152 -13.34 -6.89 -9.33
CA PRO A 152 -13.73 -5.49 -9.52
C PRO A 152 -13.96 -4.73 -8.21
N ALA A 153 -14.43 -5.38 -7.15
CA ALA A 153 -14.60 -4.74 -5.83
C ALA A 153 -13.25 -4.38 -5.20
N ILE A 154 -12.24 -5.24 -5.32
CA ILE A 154 -10.88 -4.94 -4.87
C ILE A 154 -10.30 -3.74 -5.63
N VAL A 155 -10.49 -3.68 -6.95
CA VAL A 155 -10.08 -2.52 -7.76
C VAL A 155 -10.79 -1.24 -7.31
N ASP A 156 -12.09 -1.34 -6.99
CA ASP A 156 -12.87 -0.20 -6.49
C ASP A 156 -12.39 0.28 -5.11
N ASP A 157 -11.92 -0.63 -4.23
CA ASP A 157 -11.31 -0.27 -2.96
C ASP A 157 -10.01 0.53 -3.15
N PHE A 158 -9.12 0.10 -4.06
CA PHE A 158 -7.94 0.90 -4.43
C PHE A 158 -8.32 2.27 -5.00
N ARG A 159 -9.36 2.33 -5.85
CA ARG A 159 -9.86 3.59 -6.41
C ARG A 159 -10.38 4.54 -5.32
N LYS A 160 -11.17 4.03 -4.37
CA LYS A 160 -11.71 4.79 -3.23
C LYS A 160 -10.57 5.27 -2.32
N ALA A 161 -9.66 4.37 -1.96
CA ALA A 161 -8.50 4.70 -1.13
C ALA A 161 -7.63 5.79 -1.76
N ALA A 162 -7.42 5.73 -3.08
CA ALA A 162 -6.70 6.77 -3.80
C ALA A 162 -7.42 8.14 -3.72
N ARG A 163 -8.74 8.17 -3.91
CA ARG A 163 -9.53 9.40 -3.73
C ARG A 163 -9.42 9.92 -2.29
N ASN A 164 -9.60 9.05 -1.32
CA ASN A 164 -9.55 9.39 0.11
C ASN A 164 -8.17 9.92 0.53
N ALA A 165 -7.08 9.40 -0.04
CA ALA A 165 -5.75 9.92 0.18
C ALA A 165 -5.60 11.38 -0.32
N ILE A 166 -6.15 11.69 -1.50
CA ILE A 166 -6.21 13.06 -2.01
C ILE A 166 -7.09 13.94 -1.10
N ASP A 167 -8.23 13.44 -0.63
CA ASP A 167 -9.12 14.17 0.29
C ASP A 167 -8.48 14.42 1.67
N ALA A 168 -7.55 13.55 2.09
CA ALA A 168 -6.70 13.73 3.26
C ALA A 168 -5.54 14.73 3.03
N GLY A 169 -5.33 15.15 1.77
CA GLY A 169 -4.36 16.16 1.36
C GLY A 169 -3.04 15.60 0.81
N PHE A 170 -2.88 14.28 0.67
CA PHE A 170 -1.65 13.73 0.07
C PHE A 170 -1.47 14.26 -1.37
N ASP A 171 -0.21 14.42 -1.78
CA ASP A 171 0.12 14.89 -3.14
C ASP A 171 -0.13 13.81 -4.21
N GLY A 172 -0.11 12.54 -3.79
CA GLY A 172 -0.32 11.41 -4.67
C GLY A 172 -0.40 10.09 -3.91
N VAL A 173 -0.48 9.00 -4.67
CA VAL A 173 -0.48 7.64 -4.14
C VAL A 173 0.58 6.78 -4.79
N GLU A 174 1.13 5.86 -4.01
CA GLU A 174 1.91 4.74 -4.50
C GLU A 174 1.09 3.45 -4.35
N ILE A 175 0.96 2.67 -5.42
CA ILE A 175 0.28 1.37 -5.37
C ILE A 175 1.31 0.31 -4.94
N HIS A 176 1.08 -0.36 -3.81
CA HIS A 176 1.97 -1.41 -3.34
C HIS A 176 1.85 -2.70 -4.18
N GLY A 177 2.62 -2.78 -5.27
CA GLY A 177 2.65 -3.92 -6.19
C GLY A 177 3.70 -5.01 -5.89
N ALA A 178 4.39 -4.94 -4.74
CA ALA A 178 5.54 -5.78 -4.42
C ALA A 178 5.36 -6.63 -3.14
N ASN A 179 6.43 -7.32 -2.70
CA ASN A 179 6.57 -8.01 -1.41
C ASN A 179 5.57 -9.13 -1.11
N GLY A 180 5.00 -9.73 -2.15
CA GLY A 180 4.11 -10.88 -2.04
C GLY A 180 2.69 -10.52 -1.61
N TYR A 181 2.32 -9.23 -1.62
CA TYR A 181 0.96 -8.76 -1.32
C TYR A 181 0.03 -8.91 -2.53
N ILE A 182 -1.24 -8.51 -2.40
CA ILE A 182 -2.31 -9.03 -3.29
C ILE A 182 -2.02 -8.81 -4.77
N ILE A 183 -1.50 -7.65 -5.15
CA ILE A 183 -1.17 -7.37 -6.56
C ILE A 183 -0.07 -8.33 -7.03
N GLU A 184 1.02 -8.47 -6.27
CA GLU A 184 2.10 -9.39 -6.63
C GLU A 184 1.64 -10.86 -6.63
N GLN A 185 0.65 -11.22 -5.81
CA GLN A 185 0.03 -12.55 -5.82
C GLN A 185 -0.68 -12.83 -7.15
N PHE A 186 -1.21 -11.83 -7.85
CA PHE A 186 -1.72 -11.99 -9.22
C PHE A 186 -0.60 -11.94 -10.27
N LEU A 187 0.50 -11.20 -10.04
CA LEU A 187 1.58 -11.08 -11.01
C LEU A 187 2.49 -12.33 -11.10
N LYS A 188 2.85 -12.92 -9.95
CA LYS A 188 3.81 -14.03 -9.89
C LYS A 188 3.14 -15.37 -10.15
N ASP A 189 3.67 -16.14 -11.10
CA ASP A 189 3.24 -17.52 -11.41
C ASP A 189 3.48 -18.50 -10.24
N SER A 190 4.45 -18.21 -9.38
CA SER A 190 4.69 -18.98 -8.15
C SER A 190 3.55 -18.88 -7.13
N ALA A 191 2.70 -17.85 -7.25
CA ALA A 191 1.51 -17.66 -6.44
C ALA A 191 0.23 -17.90 -7.26
N ASN A 192 0.12 -17.24 -8.42
CA ASN A 192 -1.05 -17.25 -9.28
C ASN A 192 -1.17 -18.54 -10.09
N ASP A 193 -2.04 -19.43 -9.64
CA ASP A 193 -2.41 -20.67 -10.32
C ASP A 193 -3.84 -20.64 -10.87
N ARG A 194 -4.35 -19.44 -11.20
CA ARG A 194 -5.66 -19.27 -11.84
C ARG A 194 -5.61 -19.74 -13.30
N ALA A 195 -6.75 -20.25 -13.77
CA ALA A 195 -6.98 -20.66 -15.16
C ALA A 195 -7.99 -19.76 -15.90
N ASP A 196 -8.43 -18.67 -15.25
CA ASP A 196 -9.31 -17.66 -15.83
C ASP A 196 -8.52 -16.48 -16.41
N GLU A 197 -9.21 -15.41 -16.80
CA GLU A 197 -8.63 -14.21 -17.42
C GLU A 197 -7.65 -13.43 -16.53
N TYR A 198 -7.54 -13.78 -15.25
CA TYR A 198 -6.58 -13.20 -14.30
C TYR A 198 -5.39 -14.14 -14.01
N GLY A 199 -5.20 -15.20 -14.81
CA GLY A 199 -4.09 -16.15 -14.66
C GLY A 199 -3.56 -16.70 -15.98
N GLY A 200 -2.47 -17.48 -15.88
CA GLY A 200 -1.80 -18.09 -17.02
C GLY A 200 -0.78 -17.17 -17.71
N THR A 201 -1.13 -16.65 -18.89
CA THR A 201 -0.21 -15.86 -19.74
C THR A 201 0.26 -14.58 -19.03
N LEU A 202 1.35 -13.98 -19.53
CA LEU A 202 1.84 -12.70 -19.00
C LEU A 202 0.82 -11.57 -19.25
N GLU A 203 0.05 -11.65 -20.33
CA GLU A 203 -1.01 -10.70 -20.69
C GLU A 203 -2.15 -10.71 -19.67
N ASN A 204 -2.48 -11.89 -19.12
CA ASN A 204 -3.46 -12.07 -18.04
C ASN A 204 -2.86 -11.79 -16.64
N ARG A 205 -1.55 -11.53 -16.56
CA ARG A 205 -0.81 -11.11 -15.37
C ARG A 205 -0.11 -9.76 -15.64
N PRO A 206 -0.84 -8.73 -16.11
CA PRO A 206 -0.21 -7.54 -16.63
C PRO A 206 0.59 -6.85 -15.51
N PRO A 207 1.87 -6.51 -15.74
CA PRO A 207 2.63 -5.73 -14.77
C PRO A 207 1.88 -4.42 -14.43
N CYS A 208 2.01 -3.96 -13.18
CA CYS A 208 1.29 -2.80 -12.61
C CYS A 208 0.94 -1.73 -13.66
N GLY A 209 -0.36 -1.44 -13.83
CA GLY A 209 -0.85 -0.26 -14.56
C GLY A 209 -1.49 -0.48 -15.93
N HIS A 210 -1.76 -1.72 -16.35
CA HIS A 210 -2.57 -1.99 -17.54
C HIS A 210 -3.83 -2.77 -17.17
N PRO A 211 -5.04 -2.17 -17.21
CA PRO A 211 -6.25 -2.97 -17.22
C PRO A 211 -6.26 -3.80 -18.52
N PRO A 212 -6.65 -5.09 -18.49
CA PRO A 212 -7.02 -5.79 -19.71
C PRO A 212 -8.31 -5.14 -20.22
N LEU A 213 -8.20 -4.12 -21.07
CA LEU A 213 -9.34 -3.62 -21.82
C LEU A 213 -9.58 -4.60 -22.97
N PRO A 214 -10.79 -5.17 -23.10
CA PRO A 214 -11.17 -5.81 -24.35
C PRO A 214 -11.22 -4.74 -25.44
N ILE A 215 -10.43 -4.96 -26.50
CA ILE A 215 -10.55 -4.23 -27.75
C ILE A 215 -11.84 -4.75 -28.40
N HIS A 216 -12.95 -4.03 -28.26
CA HIS A 216 -14.07 -4.00 -29.20
C HIS A 216 -14.90 -2.73 -29.02
#